data_AF-A0A9P1CHK6-F1
#
_entry.id   AF-A0A9P1CHK6-F1
#
_cell.length_a   1.000
_cell.length_b   1.000
_cell.length_c   1.000
_cell.angle_alpha   90.00
_cell.angle_beta   90.00
_cell.angle_gamma   90.00
#
_symmetry.space_group_name_H-M   'P 1'
#
loop_
_entity.id
_entity.type
_entity.pdbx_description
1 polymer ?
#
loop_
_entity_poly.entity_id
_entity_poly.type
_entity_poly.pdbx_seq_one_letter_code
_entity_poly.pdbx_strand_id
1 'polypeptide(L)'
;MESRRQLKGRGKSPTHRIFEKPIARRERVFGAAHATAIQRSPLQIEVPLKCKWRRRVGDLPVEIPGAQPADADDGHHGIVVGEIGPFELDPATRRSLDNALGLGGSRFTVMQSKLPGEAATGRQDMGIHVSTEGVRVAAAQGSGYQNRDSKEIYAEYSPDYPKVIIHPLDTSKFQLVMNEVKTFHLIALSRTSRDLIALTIRCFHAKKFMSTPSILQTVLPVQLPDTAGCFPQ
;
A
#
# COMPACT_ATOMS: atom_id res chain seq x y z
N MET A 1 61.27 -34.04 24.43
CA MET A 1 61.57 -32.98 23.46
C MET A 1 60.33 -32.12 23.29
N GLU A 2 60.25 -31.08 24.11
CA GLU A 2 59.20 -30.06 24.09
C GLU A 2 59.43 -29.10 22.92
N SER A 3 58.35 -28.68 22.24
CA SER A 3 58.38 -27.50 21.38
C SER A 3 57.20 -26.60 21.71
N ARG A 4 57.49 -25.62 22.59
CA ARG A 4 56.68 -24.42 22.83
C ARG A 4 56.73 -23.55 21.58
N ARG A 5 55.57 -23.14 21.06
CA ARG A 5 55.43 -21.92 20.27
C ARG A 5 54.36 -21.04 20.89
N GLN A 6 54.82 -20.03 21.62
CA GLN A 6 54.07 -18.79 21.85
C GLN A 6 54.15 -17.95 20.57
N LEU A 7 53.03 -17.40 20.11
CA LEU A 7 53.05 -16.12 19.42
C LEU A 7 51.93 -15.22 19.94
N LYS A 8 52.39 -14.05 20.35
CA LYS A 8 51.77 -12.92 21.03
C LYS A 8 51.59 -11.85 19.96
N GLY A 9 50.43 -11.18 19.89
CA GLY A 9 50.28 -10.08 18.94
C GLY A 9 48.94 -9.36 19.03
N ARG A 10 48.85 -8.39 19.94
CA ARG A 10 47.76 -7.43 20.07
C ARG A 10 47.78 -6.43 18.92
N GLY A 11 46.63 -6.16 18.32
CA GLY A 11 46.36 -4.97 17.51
C GLY A 11 44.97 -4.43 17.83
N LYS A 12 44.87 -3.54 18.82
CA LYS A 12 43.65 -2.77 19.09
C LYS A 12 43.75 -1.46 18.33
N SER A 13 42.97 -1.33 17.25
CA SER A 13 42.84 -0.09 16.47
C SER A 13 42.02 0.95 17.24
N PRO A 14 42.40 2.24 17.22
CA PRO A 14 41.66 3.30 17.92
C PRO A 14 40.40 3.68 17.14
N THR A 15 39.23 3.48 17.75
CA THR A 15 37.94 3.90 17.21
C THR A 15 37.81 5.42 17.37
N HIS A 16 37.90 6.16 16.26
CA HIS A 16 37.55 7.57 16.19
C HIS A 16 36.07 7.76 16.58
N ARG A 17 35.82 8.40 17.72
CA ARG A 17 34.49 8.92 18.07
C ARG A 17 34.28 10.23 17.31
N ILE A 18 33.48 10.17 16.26
CA ILE A 18 32.93 11.35 15.59
C ILE A 18 31.85 11.92 16.52
N PHE A 19 32.09 13.11 17.05
CA PHE A 19 31.07 13.92 17.72
C PHE A 19 30.14 14.49 16.65
N GLU A 20 29.00 13.85 16.41
CA GLU A 20 27.90 14.43 15.66
C GLU A 20 27.25 15.55 16.50
N LYS A 21 27.24 16.76 15.96
CA LYS A 21 26.50 17.90 16.53
C LYS A 21 24.99 17.63 16.41
N PRO A 22 24.17 17.97 17.43
CA PRO A 22 22.73 17.84 17.35
C PRO A 22 22.18 18.83 16.30
N ILE A 23 21.67 18.28 15.20
CA ILE A 23 20.92 19.04 14.18
C ILE A 23 19.57 19.40 14.80
N ALA A 24 19.33 20.71 14.98
CA ALA A 24 18.06 21.23 15.45
C ALA A 24 16.91 20.76 14.55
N ARG A 25 16.01 19.97 15.14
CA ARG A 25 14.79 19.46 14.53
C ARG A 25 13.87 20.65 14.23
N ARG A 26 13.82 21.09 12.96
CA ARG A 26 12.70 21.90 12.47
C ARG A 26 11.47 20.98 12.42
N GLU A 27 10.56 21.15 13.36
CA GLU A 27 9.22 20.57 13.29
C GLU A 27 8.52 21.10 12.05
N ARG A 28 8.55 20.32 10.96
CA ARG A 28 7.58 20.48 9.88
C ARG A 28 6.27 19.89 10.38
N VAL A 29 5.34 20.77 10.74
CA VAL A 29 3.96 20.42 11.05
C VAL A 29 3.30 19.97 9.74
N PHE A 30 3.35 18.65 9.47
CA PHE A 30 2.56 18.05 8.41
C PHE A 30 1.12 17.86 8.91
N GLY A 31 0.23 18.75 8.49
CA GLY A 31 -1.21 18.54 8.67
C GLY A 31 -1.69 17.46 7.69
N ALA A 32 -2.06 16.29 8.19
CA ALA A 32 -2.73 15.28 7.38
C ALA A 32 -4.23 15.63 7.26
N ALA A 33 -4.69 15.88 6.03
CA ALA A 33 -6.12 16.02 5.74
C ALA A 33 -6.79 14.64 5.78
N HIS A 34 -7.91 14.53 6.50
CA HIS A 34 -8.67 13.28 6.61
C HIS A 34 -10.06 13.50 6.03
N ALA A 35 -10.36 12.88 4.89
CA ALA A 35 -11.69 12.87 4.32
C ALA A 35 -12.43 11.60 4.77
N THR A 36 -13.71 11.73 5.12
CA THR A 36 -14.57 10.58 5.44
C THR A 36 -15.81 10.66 4.55
N ALA A 37 -16.02 9.66 3.70
CA ALA A 37 -17.22 9.53 2.89
C ALA A 37 -18.14 8.49 3.53
N ILE A 38 -19.43 8.81 3.65
CA ILE A 38 -20.46 7.87 4.11
C ILE A 38 -21.37 7.59 2.92
N GLN A 39 -21.23 6.39 2.33
CA GLN A 39 -22.09 5.94 1.24
C GLN A 39 -23.27 5.15 1.83
N ARG A 40 -24.50 5.56 1.52
CA ARG A 40 -25.71 4.77 1.77
C ARG A 40 -26.66 4.91 0.59
N SER A 41 -26.65 3.95 -0.35
CA SER A 41 -27.77 3.60 -1.24
C SER A 41 -27.34 2.55 -2.30
N PRO A 42 -28.13 1.48 -2.53
CA PRO A 42 -27.98 0.54 -3.65
C PRO A 42 -28.70 0.97 -4.95
N LEU A 43 -29.45 2.07 -4.91
CA LEU A 43 -30.06 2.68 -6.09
C LEU A 43 -29.10 3.75 -6.62
N GLN A 44 -28.89 3.75 -7.93
CA GLN A 44 -28.00 4.58 -8.75
C GLN A 44 -28.36 6.09 -8.70
N ILE A 45 -28.58 6.62 -7.50
CA ILE A 45 -28.81 8.03 -7.22
C ILE A 45 -27.44 8.62 -6.90
N GLU A 46 -27.05 9.67 -7.63
CA GLU A 46 -25.87 10.46 -7.33
C GLU A 46 -26.02 11.05 -5.91
N VAL A 47 -25.28 10.48 -4.96
CA VAL A 47 -25.33 10.95 -3.57
C VAL A 47 -24.34 12.09 -3.41
N PRO A 48 -24.79 13.34 -3.14
CA PRO A 48 -23.87 14.44 -2.90
C PRO A 48 -23.02 14.14 -1.66
N LEU A 49 -21.72 13.94 -1.88
CA LEU A 49 -20.76 13.71 -0.81
C LEU A 49 -20.52 15.02 -0.06
N LYS A 50 -21.00 15.10 1.17
CA LYS A 50 -20.62 16.18 2.09
C LYS A 50 -19.21 15.92 2.62
N CYS A 51 -18.20 16.52 1.99
CA CYS A 51 -16.84 16.53 2.51
C CYS A 51 -16.74 17.52 3.67
N LYS A 52 -16.27 17.07 4.84
CA LYS A 52 -15.93 17.93 5.97
C LYS A 52 -14.41 18.04 6.10
N TRP A 53 -13.89 19.26 6.02
CA TRP A 53 -12.46 19.53 6.21
C TRP A 53 -12.13 19.65 7.69
N ARG A 54 -11.17 18.84 8.15
CA ARG A 54 -10.66 18.84 9.53
C ARG A 54 -9.17 19.05 9.52
N ARG A 55 -8.68 19.93 10.40
CA ARG A 55 -7.25 20.12 10.68
C ARG A 55 -6.95 19.59 12.08
N ARG A 56 -5.76 19.04 12.28
CA ARG A 56 -5.26 18.71 13.61
C ARG A 56 -4.56 19.93 14.22
N VAL A 57 -4.98 20.32 15.42
CA VAL A 57 -4.29 21.32 16.26
C VAL A 57 -3.94 20.60 17.56
N GLY A 58 -2.68 20.16 17.67
CA GLY A 58 -2.29 19.16 18.68
C GLY A 58 -3.00 17.82 18.45
N ASP A 59 -3.57 17.24 19.51
CA ASP A 59 -4.35 15.99 19.46
C ASP A 59 -5.83 16.19 19.16
N LEU A 60 -6.31 17.44 19.09
CA LEU A 60 -7.70 17.76 18.84
C LEU A 60 -7.96 17.94 17.34
N PRO A 61 -8.90 17.18 16.74
CA PRO A 61 -9.40 17.47 15.41
C PRO A 61 -10.31 18.70 15.49
N VAL A 62 -9.89 19.81 14.88
CA VAL A 62 -10.66 21.05 14.81
C VAL A 62 -11.31 21.11 13.43
N GLU A 63 -12.65 21.19 13.40
CA GLU A 63 -13.39 21.53 12.17
C GLU A 63 -13.06 22.98 11.81
N ILE A 64 -12.69 23.23 10.55
CA ILE A 64 -12.38 24.58 10.08
C ILE A 64 -13.73 25.28 9.80
N PRO A 65 -14.18 26.24 10.64
CA PRO A 65 -15.42 26.97 10.38
C PRO A 65 -15.17 27.94 9.23
N GLY A 66 -16.06 27.95 8.23
CA GLY A 66 -15.98 28.92 7.13
C GLY A 66 -15.21 28.49 5.89
N ALA A 67 -14.85 27.21 5.74
CA ALA A 67 -14.54 26.66 4.42
C ALA A 67 -15.86 26.44 3.64
N GLN A 68 -16.56 27.53 3.33
CA GLN A 68 -17.63 27.52 2.34
C GLN A 68 -16.99 27.51 0.94
N PRO A 69 -17.54 26.78 -0.04
CA PRO A 69 -17.20 27.05 -1.43
C PRO A 69 -17.41 28.54 -1.68
N ALA A 70 -16.50 29.17 -2.43
CA ALA A 70 -16.45 30.63 -2.59
C ALA A 70 -17.75 31.26 -3.14
N ASP A 71 -18.69 30.43 -3.63
CA ASP A 71 -19.91 30.84 -4.32
C ASP A 71 -21.16 30.29 -3.61
N ALA A 72 -21.40 30.69 -2.36
CA ALA A 72 -22.55 30.23 -1.58
C ALA A 72 -23.85 31.04 -1.78
N ASP A 73 -23.81 32.18 -2.46
CA ASP A 73 -24.96 33.12 -2.52
C ASP A 73 -25.96 32.87 -3.67
N ASP A 74 -25.66 32.02 -4.65
CA ASP A 74 -26.53 31.84 -5.83
C ASP A 74 -27.47 30.62 -5.77
N GLY A 75 -27.62 29.94 -4.63
CA GLY A 75 -28.52 28.77 -4.53
C GLY A 75 -28.10 27.56 -5.38
N HIS A 76 -26.91 27.59 -5.97
CA HIS A 76 -26.34 26.50 -6.75
C HIS A 76 -25.65 25.51 -5.82
N HIS A 77 -26.10 24.26 -5.82
CA HIS A 77 -25.43 23.18 -5.13
C HIS A 77 -24.13 22.85 -5.89
N GLY A 78 -22.99 23.33 -5.39
CA GLY A 78 -21.68 23.03 -5.97
C GLY A 78 -21.27 21.59 -5.71
N ILE A 79 -21.01 20.81 -6.76
CA ILE A 79 -20.36 19.51 -6.68
C ILE A 79 -18.84 19.77 -6.57
N VAL A 80 -18.26 19.47 -5.41
CA VAL A 80 -16.79 19.45 -5.28
C VAL A 80 -16.31 18.09 -5.78
N VAL A 81 -15.78 18.06 -7.00
CA VAL A 81 -15.03 16.91 -7.50
C VAL A 81 -13.69 16.90 -6.79
N GLY A 82 -13.58 16.11 -5.73
CA GLY A 82 -12.31 15.81 -5.11
C GLY A 82 -11.51 14.91 -6.04
N GLU A 83 -10.61 15.47 -6.83
CA GLU A 83 -9.60 14.67 -7.51
C GLU A 83 -8.66 14.09 -6.45
N ILE A 84 -8.64 12.77 -6.32
CA ILE A 84 -7.53 12.09 -5.63
C ILE A 84 -6.31 12.37 -6.51
N GLY A 85 -5.60 13.45 -6.18
CA GLY A 85 -4.43 13.90 -6.91
C GLY A 85 -3.39 12.78 -7.00
N PRO A 86 -2.49 12.86 -7.99
CA PRO A 86 -1.44 11.86 -8.15
C PRO A 86 -0.70 11.70 -6.82
N PHE A 87 -0.73 10.48 -6.26
CA PHE A 87 0.01 10.19 -5.04
C PHE A 87 1.49 10.53 -5.29
N GLU A 88 2.03 11.48 -4.53
CA GLU A 88 3.44 11.80 -4.58
C GLU A 88 4.25 10.61 -4.04
N LEU A 89 4.64 9.73 -4.95
CA LEU A 89 5.61 8.68 -4.70
C LEU A 89 7.00 9.28 -4.89
N ASP A 90 7.92 8.96 -3.98
CA ASP A 90 9.31 9.32 -4.22
C ASP A 90 9.82 8.66 -5.53
N PRO A 91 10.76 9.29 -6.25
CA PRO A 91 11.21 8.78 -7.55
C PRO A 91 11.80 7.36 -7.53
N ALA A 92 12.27 6.88 -6.38
CA ALA A 92 12.80 5.52 -6.26
C ALA A 92 11.67 4.49 -6.12
N THR A 93 10.66 4.77 -5.29
CA THR A 93 9.46 3.94 -5.15
C THR A 93 8.68 3.88 -6.46
N ARG A 94 8.53 5.01 -7.15
CA ARG A 94 7.86 5.06 -8.47
C ARG A 94 8.55 4.15 -9.48
N ARG A 95 9.87 4.28 -9.64
CA ARG A 95 10.65 3.40 -10.55
C ARG A 95 10.54 1.92 -10.17
N SER A 96 10.54 1.62 -8.88
CA SER A 96 10.41 0.24 -8.40
C SER A 96 9.03 -0.34 -8.74
N LEU A 97 7.98 0.48 -8.61
CA LEU A 97 6.62 0.11 -8.99
C LEU A 97 6.50 -0.07 -10.52
N ASP A 98 7.02 0.86 -11.31
CA ASP A 98 7.01 0.79 -12.77
C ASP A 98 7.72 -0.48 -13.27
N ASN A 99 8.86 -0.83 -12.66
CA ASN A 99 9.58 -2.08 -12.97
C ASN A 99 8.74 -3.32 -12.62
N ALA A 100 8.10 -3.33 -11.44
CA ALA A 100 7.23 -4.44 -11.03
C ALA A 100 6.04 -4.63 -12.01
N LEU A 101 5.43 -3.52 -12.43
CA LEU A 101 4.30 -3.54 -13.37
C LEU A 101 4.73 -3.92 -14.78
N GLY A 102 5.87 -3.41 -15.25
CA GLY A 102 6.42 -3.69 -16.58
C GLY A 102 6.84 -5.15 -16.76
N LEU A 103 7.40 -5.78 -15.72
CA LEU A 103 7.77 -7.20 -15.73
C LEU A 103 6.58 -8.15 -15.49
N GLY A 104 5.42 -7.64 -15.13
CA GLY A 104 4.24 -8.45 -14.79
C GLY A 104 4.32 -9.11 -13.41
N GLY A 105 5.30 -8.74 -12.58
CA GLY A 105 5.38 -9.19 -11.20
C GLY A 105 6.62 -8.71 -10.43
N SER A 106 6.61 -8.95 -9.13
CA SER A 106 7.70 -8.62 -8.21
C SER A 106 7.76 -9.61 -7.04
N ARG A 107 8.94 -9.75 -6.44
CA ARG A 107 9.19 -10.60 -5.27
C ARG A 107 9.67 -9.75 -4.11
N PHE A 108 9.11 -9.98 -2.93
CA PHE A 108 9.41 -9.26 -1.71
C PHE A 108 9.73 -10.24 -0.58
N THR A 109 10.78 -9.97 0.18
CA THR A 109 11.10 -10.73 1.38
C THR A 109 10.47 -10.05 2.60
N VAL A 110 9.80 -10.84 3.44
CA VAL A 110 9.13 -10.37 4.66
C VAL A 110 9.33 -11.38 5.78
N MET A 111 9.14 -10.96 7.02
CA MET A 111 9.12 -11.86 8.16
C MET A 111 7.67 -12.12 8.60
N GLN A 112 7.32 -13.35 8.93
CA GLN A 112 6.03 -13.65 9.54
C GLN A 112 6.04 -13.22 11.01
N SER A 113 5.09 -12.36 11.37
CA SER A 113 4.76 -12.07 12.76
C SER A 113 3.81 -13.13 13.29
N LYS A 114 4.09 -13.66 14.48
CA LYS A 114 3.11 -14.47 15.20
C LYS A 114 1.93 -13.59 15.62
N LEU A 115 0.74 -14.18 15.70
CA LEU A 115 -0.38 -13.53 16.35
C LEU A 115 -0.04 -13.26 17.83
N PRO A 116 -0.55 -12.16 18.41
CA PRO A 116 -0.38 -11.90 19.84
C PRO A 116 -1.06 -13.02 20.65
N GLY A 117 -0.26 -13.96 21.17
CA GLY A 117 -0.76 -15.09 21.97
C GLY A 117 -0.02 -16.41 21.79
N GLU A 118 0.76 -16.59 20.71
CA GLU A 118 1.49 -17.83 20.43
C GLU A 118 2.97 -17.72 20.86
N ALA A 119 3.48 -18.74 21.55
CA ALA A 119 4.82 -18.75 22.14
C ALA A 119 5.93 -18.47 21.11
N ALA A 120 6.91 -17.65 21.50
CA ALA A 120 7.84 -16.89 20.63
C ALA A 120 8.94 -17.69 19.88
N THR A 121 8.82 -19.00 19.73
CA THR A 121 9.83 -19.83 19.06
C THR A 121 9.64 -19.81 17.53
N GLY A 122 10.28 -18.86 16.85
CA GLY A 122 10.47 -18.89 15.40
C GLY A 122 9.87 -17.70 14.67
N ARG A 123 10.70 -16.70 14.36
CA ARG A 123 10.42 -15.79 13.23
C ARG A 123 10.74 -16.57 11.96
N GLN A 124 9.79 -16.63 11.04
CA GLN A 124 9.97 -17.32 9.76
C GLN A 124 10.09 -16.28 8.65
N ASP A 125 11.15 -16.36 7.86
CA ASP A 125 11.29 -15.58 6.65
C ASP A 125 10.34 -16.13 5.58
N MET A 126 9.67 -15.23 4.87
CA MET A 126 8.67 -15.53 3.85
C MET A 126 8.98 -14.70 2.59
N GLY A 127 8.66 -15.26 1.43
CA GLY A 127 8.63 -14.55 0.15
C GLY A 127 7.19 -14.29 -0.27
N ILE A 128 6.89 -13.04 -0.64
CA ILE A 128 5.66 -12.65 -1.34
C ILE A 128 6.01 -12.45 -2.81
N HIS A 129 5.38 -13.23 -3.68
CA HIS A 129 5.42 -13.02 -5.12
C HIS A 129 4.09 -12.43 -5.58
N VAL A 130 4.13 -11.20 -6.07
CA VAL A 130 2.97 -10.49 -6.59
C VAL A 130 3.06 -10.51 -8.10
N SER A 131 2.08 -11.06 -8.80
CA SER A 131 2.00 -11.07 -10.27
C SER A 131 0.70 -10.45 -10.76
N THR A 132 0.52 -10.41 -12.09
CA THR A 132 -0.74 -10.01 -12.74
C THR A 132 -1.90 -10.97 -12.45
N GLU A 133 -1.61 -12.24 -12.17
CA GLU A 133 -2.63 -13.28 -11.97
C GLU A 133 -3.12 -13.34 -10.52
N GLY A 134 -2.20 -13.14 -9.57
CA GLY A 134 -2.51 -13.23 -8.15
C GLY A 134 -1.32 -12.92 -7.27
N VAL A 135 -1.48 -13.27 -5.99
CA VAL A 135 -0.43 -13.16 -4.97
C VAL A 135 -0.10 -14.56 -4.48
N ARG A 136 1.19 -14.86 -4.36
CA ARG A 136 1.70 -16.09 -3.79
C ARG A 136 2.57 -15.77 -2.57
N VAL A 137 2.35 -16.51 -1.50
CA VAL A 137 3.15 -16.43 -0.28
C VAL A 137 3.79 -17.79 -0.04
N ALA A 138 5.12 -17.82 0.09
CA ALA A 138 5.89 -19.02 0.35
C ALA A 138 6.86 -18.76 1.51
N ALA A 139 7.20 -19.80 2.28
CA ALA A 139 8.32 -19.70 3.20
C ALA A 139 9.60 -19.45 2.40
N ALA A 140 10.44 -18.52 2.83
CA ALA A 140 11.75 -18.33 2.22
C ALA A 140 12.55 -19.61 2.45
N GLN A 141 12.85 -20.34 1.38
CA GLN A 141 13.72 -21.52 1.45
C GLN A 141 15.09 -21.07 1.97
N GLY A 142 15.33 -21.29 3.26
CA GLY A 142 16.68 -21.30 3.79
C GLY A 142 17.50 -22.33 3.02
N SER A 143 18.71 -21.96 2.64
CA SER A 143 19.67 -22.69 1.79
C SER A 143 20.19 -24.00 2.42
N GLY A 144 19.30 -24.84 2.94
CA GLY A 144 19.61 -26.13 3.55
C GLY A 144 18.69 -27.18 2.94
N TYR A 145 19.30 -28.13 2.25
CA TYR A 145 18.66 -29.35 1.75
C TYR A 145 17.71 -29.93 2.80
N GLN A 146 16.50 -30.34 2.38
CA GLN A 146 15.46 -31.00 3.18
C GLN A 146 14.43 -30.06 3.86
N ASN A 147 13.46 -29.54 3.09
CA ASN A 147 12.06 -29.70 3.49
C ASN A 147 11.11 -29.47 2.30
N ARG A 148 10.48 -30.54 1.84
CA ARG A 148 9.80 -30.64 0.53
C ARG A 148 8.34 -30.18 0.54
N ASP A 149 7.81 -29.68 1.66
CA ASP A 149 6.40 -29.28 1.79
C ASP A 149 6.23 -27.85 2.33
N SER A 150 7.09 -26.91 1.89
CA SER A 150 6.79 -25.49 2.09
C SER A 150 5.50 -25.17 1.32
N LYS A 151 4.37 -25.18 2.04
CA LYS A 151 3.03 -24.98 1.51
C LYS A 151 2.94 -23.58 0.88
N GLU A 152 3.24 -23.49 -0.41
CA GLU A 152 2.99 -22.28 -1.18
C GLU A 152 1.49 -22.00 -1.15
N ILE A 153 1.13 -20.78 -0.77
CA ILE A 153 -0.26 -20.35 -0.71
C ILE A 153 -0.46 -19.32 -1.80
N TYR A 154 -1.26 -19.68 -2.79
CA TYR A 154 -1.65 -18.83 -3.89
C TYR A 154 -3.07 -18.30 -3.68
N ALA A 155 -3.28 -17.02 -3.95
CA ALA A 155 -4.59 -16.39 -4.01
C ALA A 155 -4.72 -15.60 -5.31
N GLU A 156 -5.73 -15.96 -6.09
CA GLU A 156 -6.12 -15.22 -7.27
C GLU A 156 -6.85 -13.92 -6.87
N TYR A 157 -6.67 -12.85 -7.65
CA TYR A 157 -7.43 -11.61 -7.43
C TYR A 157 -8.94 -11.84 -7.64
N SER A 158 -9.71 -11.53 -6.60
CA SER A 158 -11.17 -11.48 -6.51
C SER A 158 -11.60 -10.09 -6.02
N PRO A 159 -12.87 -9.67 -6.10
CA PRO A 159 -13.29 -8.34 -5.63
C PRO A 159 -12.90 -8.05 -4.18
N ASP A 160 -12.90 -9.10 -3.35
CA ASP A 160 -12.63 -9.01 -1.93
C ASP A 160 -11.23 -9.45 -1.49
N TYR A 161 -10.42 -10.05 -2.36
CA TYR A 161 -9.11 -10.58 -1.98
C TYR A 161 -8.09 -10.52 -3.13
N PRO A 162 -6.79 -10.52 -2.83
CA PRO A 162 -6.18 -10.31 -1.53
C PRO A 162 -6.33 -8.86 -1.02
N LYS A 163 -6.49 -8.71 0.30
CA LYS A 163 -6.58 -7.42 1.00
C LYS A 163 -5.31 -7.16 1.82
N VAL A 164 -4.79 -5.94 1.74
CA VAL A 164 -3.63 -5.48 2.52
C VAL A 164 -4.08 -4.46 3.55
N ILE A 165 -3.96 -4.81 4.83
CA ILE A 165 -4.32 -3.97 5.98
C ILE A 165 -3.02 -3.51 6.65
N ILE A 166 -2.75 -2.21 6.61
CA ILE A 166 -1.54 -1.63 7.19
C ILE A 166 -1.74 -1.41 8.70
N HIS A 167 -0.76 -1.78 9.52
CA HIS A 167 -0.84 -1.52 10.95
C HIS A 167 -0.76 -0.01 11.24
N PRO A 168 -1.66 0.57 12.06
CA PRO A 168 -1.73 2.02 12.26
C PRO A 168 -0.53 2.60 13.03
N LEU A 169 0.03 1.82 13.96
CA LEU A 169 1.12 2.28 14.85
C LEU A 169 2.50 1.78 14.43
N ASP A 170 2.57 0.77 13.57
CA ASP A 170 3.84 0.11 13.23
C ASP A 170 4.04 0.27 11.73
N THR A 171 5.11 0.98 11.38
CA THR A 171 5.39 1.35 9.99
C THR A 171 5.87 0.17 9.15
N SER A 172 6.24 -0.95 9.76
CA SER A 172 6.73 -2.16 9.10
C SER A 172 5.71 -3.29 9.05
N LYS A 173 4.75 -3.32 9.97
CA LYS A 173 3.73 -4.38 10.07
C LYS A 173 2.56 -4.14 9.15
N PHE A 174 2.05 -5.24 8.60
CA PHE A 174 0.81 -5.28 7.85
C PHE A 174 0.20 -6.68 7.91
N GLN A 175 -1.06 -6.78 7.54
CA GLN A 175 -1.80 -8.02 7.44
C GLN A 175 -2.18 -8.24 5.98
N LEU A 176 -1.86 -9.41 5.46
CA LEU A 176 -2.21 -9.85 4.11
C LEU A 176 -3.30 -10.92 4.22
N VAL A 177 -4.53 -10.52 3.92
CA VAL A 177 -5.70 -11.39 3.92
C VAL A 177 -5.83 -12.00 2.52
N MET A 178 -5.56 -13.30 2.39
CA MET A 178 -5.51 -13.98 1.09
C MET A 178 -6.87 -14.52 0.68
N ASN A 179 -7.65 -14.97 1.65
CA ASN A 179 -9.06 -15.38 1.52
C ASN A 179 -9.70 -15.33 2.92
N GLU A 180 -10.93 -15.80 3.06
CA GLU A 180 -11.67 -15.82 4.33
C GLU A 180 -10.99 -16.63 5.45
N VAL A 181 -10.21 -17.65 5.07
CA VAL A 181 -9.61 -18.61 6.02
C VAL A 181 -8.16 -18.25 6.35
N LYS A 182 -7.44 -17.68 5.39
CA LYS A 182 -5.99 -17.50 5.45
C LYS A 182 -5.62 -16.05 5.50
N THR A 183 -5.03 -15.68 6.63
CA THR A 183 -4.52 -14.36 6.87
C THR A 183 -3.11 -14.43 7.42
N PHE A 184 -2.22 -13.60 6.88
CA PHE A 184 -0.83 -13.52 7.31
C PHE A 184 -0.57 -12.19 8.00
N HIS A 185 0.02 -12.24 9.19
CA HIS A 185 0.59 -11.06 9.84
C HIS A 185 2.06 -10.99 9.47
N LEU A 186 2.46 -9.96 8.74
CA LEU A 186 3.78 -9.85 8.10
C LEU A 186 4.48 -8.57 8.54
N ILE A 187 5.81 -8.63 8.55
CA ILE A 187 6.70 -7.52 8.86
C ILE A 187 7.59 -7.32 7.64
N ALA A 188 7.46 -6.18 6.96
CA ALA A 188 8.34 -5.81 5.87
C ALA A 188 9.71 -5.35 6.38
N LEU A 189 10.71 -5.36 5.51
CA LEU A 189 12.06 -4.87 5.83
C LEU A 189 12.10 -3.37 6.16
N SER A 190 11.18 -2.59 5.58
CA SER A 190 11.07 -1.15 5.79
C SER A 190 9.65 -0.67 5.51
N ARG A 191 9.33 0.56 5.95
CA ARG A 191 8.08 1.24 5.61
C ARG A 191 7.87 1.32 4.10
N THR A 192 8.91 1.72 3.37
CA THR A 192 8.86 1.82 1.91
C THR A 192 8.59 0.47 1.26
N SER A 193 9.20 -0.61 1.75
CA SER A 193 8.95 -1.96 1.26
C SER A 193 7.50 -2.40 1.50
N ARG A 194 6.95 -2.14 2.69
CA ARG A 194 5.53 -2.39 3.01
C ARG A 194 4.60 -1.65 2.06
N ASP A 195 4.84 -0.35 1.87
CA ASP A 195 4.01 0.50 1.03
C ASP A 195 4.10 0.09 -0.44
N LEU A 196 5.28 -0.28 -0.92
CA LEU A 196 5.48 -0.82 -2.26
C LEU A 196 4.73 -2.14 -2.48
N ILE A 197 4.80 -3.09 -1.53
CA ILE A 197 4.02 -4.34 -1.58
C ILE A 197 2.52 -4.03 -1.71
N ALA A 198 2.01 -3.14 -0.85
CA ALA A 198 0.59 -2.77 -0.85
C ALA A 198 0.17 -2.11 -2.17
N LEU A 199 0.99 -1.20 -2.71
CA LEU A 199 0.74 -0.53 -3.98
C LEU A 199 0.78 -1.52 -5.15
N THR A 200 1.78 -2.39 -5.23
CA THR A 200 1.89 -3.38 -6.32
C THR A 200 0.67 -4.30 -6.36
N ILE A 201 0.22 -4.81 -5.20
CA ILE A 201 -0.99 -5.64 -5.11
C ILE A 201 -2.21 -4.84 -5.58
N ARG A 202 -2.40 -3.61 -5.08
CA ARG A 202 -3.54 -2.76 -5.49
C ARG A 202 -3.52 -2.42 -6.98
N CYS A 203 -2.35 -2.16 -7.56
CA CYS A 203 -2.23 -1.87 -8.99
C CYS A 203 -2.62 -3.08 -9.86
N PHE A 204 -2.16 -4.29 -9.53
CA PHE A 204 -2.56 -5.49 -10.29
C PHE A 204 -4.02 -5.87 -10.05
N HIS A 205 -4.52 -5.73 -8.82
CA HIS A 205 -5.93 -5.93 -8.49
C HIS A 205 -6.81 -4.96 -9.28
N ALA A 206 -6.50 -3.66 -9.24
CA ALA A 206 -7.17 -2.64 -10.04
C ALA A 206 -7.09 -2.95 -11.54
N LYS A 207 -5.94 -3.35 -12.07
CA LYS A 207 -5.80 -3.71 -13.49
C LYS A 207 -6.76 -4.83 -13.91
N LYS A 208 -6.96 -5.85 -13.06
CA LYS A 208 -7.88 -6.97 -13.34
C LYS A 208 -9.34 -6.53 -13.37
N PHE A 209 -9.76 -5.63 -12.47
CA PHE A 209 -11.17 -5.20 -12.34
C PHE A 209 -11.50 -3.88 -13.07
N MET A 210 -10.49 -3.09 -13.44
CA MET A 210 -10.65 -1.89 -14.28
C MET A 210 -10.54 -2.19 -15.76
N SER A 211 -10.39 -3.46 -16.15
CA SER A 211 -10.56 -3.90 -17.54
C SER A 211 -12.05 -4.17 -17.89
N THR A 212 -12.96 -4.02 -16.94
CA THR A 212 -14.42 -4.08 -17.15
C THR A 212 -15.03 -2.91 -17.99
N PRO A 213 -14.44 -1.70 -18.13
CA PRO A 213 -15.01 -0.63 -18.96
C PRO A 213 -15.13 -0.99 -20.45
N SER A 214 -14.20 -1.78 -21.00
CA SER A 214 -14.31 -2.26 -22.38
C SER A 214 -15.48 -3.25 -22.55
N ILE A 215 -15.80 -4.02 -21.51
CA ILE A 215 -17.00 -4.87 -21.49
C ILE A 215 -18.25 -4.02 -21.41
N LEU A 216 -18.27 -2.96 -20.57
CA LEU A 216 -19.41 -2.04 -20.48
C LEU A 216 -19.65 -1.28 -21.78
N GLN A 217 -18.61 -0.89 -22.54
CA GLN A 217 -18.78 -0.31 -23.88
C GLN A 217 -19.40 -1.30 -24.89
N THR A 218 -19.24 -2.61 -24.67
CA THR A 218 -19.82 -3.64 -25.53
C THR A 218 -21.27 -3.96 -25.12
N VAL A 219 -21.56 -3.96 -23.81
CA VAL A 219 -22.89 -4.30 -23.26
C VAL A 219 -23.85 -3.11 -23.27
N LEU A 220 -23.32 -1.89 -23.17
CA LEU A 220 -24.06 -0.64 -23.35
C LEU A 220 -23.56 0.01 -24.63
N PRO A 221 -24.05 -0.43 -25.82
CA PRO A 221 -23.82 0.36 -27.02
C PRO A 221 -24.42 1.73 -26.74
N VAL A 222 -23.55 2.73 -26.58
CA VAL A 222 -23.95 4.13 -26.60
C VAL A 222 -24.60 4.29 -27.97
N GLN A 223 -25.92 4.28 -28.03
CA GLN A 223 -26.65 4.74 -29.19
C GLN A 223 -26.27 6.21 -29.30
N LEU A 224 -25.23 6.48 -30.09
CA LEU A 224 -24.98 7.80 -30.61
C LEU A 224 -26.31 8.21 -31.25
N PRO A 225 -26.90 9.35 -30.84
CA PRO A 225 -28.13 9.80 -31.45
C PRO A 225 -27.85 9.88 -32.94
N ASP A 226 -28.56 9.07 -33.72
CA ASP A 226 -28.53 9.13 -35.16
C ASP A 226 -28.73 10.59 -35.51
N THR A 227 -27.68 11.22 -36.04
CA THR A 227 -27.77 12.53 -36.67
C THR A 227 -28.54 12.32 -37.97
N ALA A 228 -29.83 12.06 -37.82
CA ALA A 228 -30.83 12.17 -38.86
C ALA A 228 -30.85 13.65 -39.26
N GLY A 229 -30.49 13.87 -40.52
CA GLY A 229 -30.13 15.17 -41.05
C GLY A 229 -31.25 16.21 -41.01
N CYS A 230 -30.82 17.47 -41.07
CA CYS A 230 -31.55 18.51 -41.80
C CYS A 230 -30.63 19.73 -41.92
N PHE A 231 -30.00 19.93 -43.08
CA PHE A 231 -29.74 21.28 -43.56
C PHE A 231 -29.85 21.29 -45.09
N PRO A 232 -30.98 21.78 -45.64
CA PRO A 232 -31.04 22.20 -47.03
C PRO A 232 -30.54 23.65 -47.12
N GLN A 233 -29.68 23.95 -48.10
CA GLN A 233 -29.81 25.12 -48.97
C GLN A 233 -29.29 24.77 -50.36
#